data_AF-K2GFE1-F1
#
_entry.id   AF-K2GFE1-F1
#
_cell.length_a   1.000
_cell.length_b   1.000
_cell.length_c   1.000
_cell.angle_alpha   90.00
_cell.angle_beta   90.00
_cell.angle_gamma   90.00
#
_symmetry.space_group_name_H-M   'P 1'
#
loop_
_entity.id
_entity.type
_entity.pdbx_description
1 polymer ?
#
loop_
_entity_poly.entity_id
_entity_poly.type
_entity_poly.pdbx_seq_one_letter_code
_entity_poly.pdbx_strand_id
1 'polypeptide(L)'
;MKIDAYIKKWLESWIISKEQAVQMFDDSREIIESEKKNRVAGMFGSVWAVVLGIWLILFIGSNWQEIPVFIKIISTLWLCALSAFGAYRFEELWDRPRTAWTLAFLASIFWWATVILVAQQYSTWDNSKIHYIILMWMAGIIPAIYAFNSAATAWLFAVLTMSWVSSYVSFFRWDSEYFSLLAAGLILYWLWGLHYAFPKYQRIWRVYRIIWLYVSMFIFLVFSVFRNYEFHRATTEWLGRFGLPFAVAGAFILMSAYIARKNYYKSLLEHLPAIVWIILAAWALFIGSNTSIDYYNYNNSDSIFLPIFIAMNAYIVIISTLVLWIWYANRDSKLVNAGYFFWTIYLIVKYCEIWWWMMSASFFFIAWGIIFLTLWYFVERKRRAAITNFKIVWQSVDL
;
A
#
# COMPACT_ATOMS: atom_id res chain seq x y z
N MET A 1 -15.85 20.66 -0.35
CA MET A 1 -14.61 21.46 -0.18
C MET A 1 -14.07 22.08 -1.48
N LYS A 2 -13.84 21.35 -2.59
CA LYS A 2 -13.53 22.02 -3.89
C LYS A 2 -14.78 22.61 -4.55
N ILE A 3 -15.88 21.85 -4.57
CA ILE A 3 -17.17 22.30 -5.13
C ILE A 3 -17.68 23.54 -4.40
N ASP A 4 -17.65 23.53 -3.06
CA ASP A 4 -18.13 24.63 -2.24
C ASP A 4 -17.35 25.93 -2.52
N ALA A 5 -16.05 25.83 -2.80
CA ALA A 5 -15.22 26.98 -3.16
C ALA A 5 -15.52 27.51 -4.58
N TYR A 6 -15.88 26.62 -5.51
CA TYR A 6 -16.32 27.05 -6.85
C TYR A 6 -17.71 27.69 -6.81
N ILE A 7 -18.66 27.15 -6.03
CA ILE A 7 -19.99 27.75 -5.83
C ILE A 7 -19.83 29.15 -5.22
N LYS A 8 -18.97 29.33 -4.21
CA LYS A 8 -18.66 30.66 -3.67
C LYS A 8 -18.09 31.60 -4.71
N LYS A 9 -17.09 31.14 -5.49
CA LYS A 9 -16.50 31.95 -6.56
C LYS A 9 -17.53 32.34 -7.63
N TRP A 10 -18.45 31.45 -7.99
CA TRP A 10 -19.51 31.71 -8.96
C TRP A 10 -20.56 32.67 -8.43
N LEU A 11 -20.88 32.60 -7.13
CA LEU A 11 -21.74 33.56 -6.46
C LEU A 11 -21.09 34.96 -6.40
N GLU A 12 -19.80 35.03 -6.03
CA GLU A 12 -19.01 36.27 -5.97
C GLU A 12 -18.81 36.91 -7.36
N SER A 13 -18.73 36.10 -8.41
CA SER A 13 -18.64 36.55 -9.80
C SER A 13 -19.99 36.80 -10.47
N TRP A 14 -21.09 36.74 -9.70
CA TRP A 14 -22.46 36.97 -10.19
C TRP A 14 -22.89 36.03 -11.33
N ILE A 15 -22.25 34.87 -11.45
CA ILE A 15 -22.59 33.84 -12.45
C ILE A 15 -23.84 33.07 -12.02
N ILE A 16 -24.08 32.94 -10.71
CA ILE A 16 -25.24 32.26 -10.13
C ILE A 16 -25.94 33.18 -9.12
N SER A 17 -27.24 33.00 -8.95
CA SER A 17 -28.05 33.69 -7.93
C SER A 17 -27.82 33.12 -6.52
N LYS A 18 -28.26 33.85 -5.49
CA LYS A 18 -28.21 33.38 -4.09
C LYS A 18 -29.07 32.13 -3.90
N GLU A 19 -30.28 32.07 -4.46
CA GLU A 19 -31.13 30.89 -4.36
C GLU A 19 -30.49 29.67 -5.03
N GLN A 20 -29.88 29.85 -6.21
CA GLN A 20 -29.16 28.77 -6.90
C GLN A 20 -27.95 28.29 -6.11
N ALA A 21 -27.19 29.19 -5.48
CA ALA A 21 -26.04 28.81 -4.67
C ALA A 21 -26.45 27.93 -3.47
N VAL A 22 -27.55 28.27 -2.78
CA VAL A 22 -28.08 27.47 -1.66
C VAL A 22 -28.45 26.07 -2.14
N GLN A 23 -29.21 25.96 -3.24
CA GLN A 23 -29.58 24.66 -3.80
C GLN A 23 -28.34 23.82 -4.20
N MET A 24 -27.36 24.45 -4.86
CA MET A 24 -26.12 23.77 -5.23
C MET A 24 -25.30 23.31 -4.01
N PHE A 25 -25.34 24.04 -2.89
CA PHE A 25 -24.71 23.60 -1.65
C PHE A 25 -25.41 22.37 -1.07
N ASP A 26 -26.74 22.37 -1.03
CA ASP A 26 -27.52 21.25 -0.49
C ASP A 26 -27.36 19.99 -1.34
N ASP A 27 -27.47 20.11 -2.67
CA ASP A 27 -27.22 19.02 -3.62
C ASP A 27 -25.79 18.46 -3.45
N SER A 28 -24.80 19.34 -3.31
CA SER A 28 -23.41 18.91 -3.11
C SER A 28 -23.22 18.15 -1.80
N ARG A 29 -23.92 18.56 -0.72
CA ARG A 29 -23.87 17.87 0.57
C ARG A 29 -24.52 16.51 0.47
N GLU A 30 -25.68 16.40 -0.17
CA GLU A 30 -26.37 15.13 -0.38
C GLU A 30 -25.53 14.16 -1.22
N ILE A 31 -24.90 14.63 -2.30
CA ILE A 31 -23.97 13.83 -3.11
C ILE A 31 -22.78 13.36 -2.27
N ILE A 32 -22.18 14.24 -1.47
CA ILE A 32 -21.05 13.88 -0.61
C ILE A 32 -21.47 12.87 0.47
N GLU A 33 -22.64 13.03 1.06
CA GLU A 33 -23.16 12.12 2.08
C GLU A 33 -23.51 10.76 1.50
N SER A 34 -24.19 10.71 0.35
CA SER A 34 -24.51 9.46 -0.34
C SER A 34 -23.24 8.74 -0.78
N GLU A 35 -22.23 9.44 -1.31
CA GLU A 35 -20.92 8.85 -1.62
C GLU A 35 -20.22 8.27 -0.40
N LYS A 36 -20.23 9.00 0.74
CA LYS A 36 -19.68 8.54 2.02
C LYS A 36 -20.42 7.29 2.52
N LYS A 37 -21.76 7.32 2.58
CA LYS A 37 -22.60 6.19 2.98
C LYS A 37 -22.31 4.97 2.11
N ASN A 38 -22.30 5.16 0.80
CA ASN A 38 -21.97 4.11 -0.15
C ASN A 38 -20.54 3.58 0.06
N ARG A 39 -19.57 4.44 0.44
CA ARG A 39 -18.17 4.03 0.64
C ARG A 39 -18.03 3.17 1.88
N VAL A 40 -18.69 3.57 2.95
CA VAL A 40 -18.81 2.81 4.19
C VAL A 40 -19.48 1.47 3.91
N ALA A 41 -20.60 1.44 3.16
CA ALA A 41 -21.27 0.22 2.75
C ALA A 41 -20.35 -0.73 1.96
N GLY A 42 -19.54 -0.20 1.02
CA GLY A 42 -18.57 -1.01 0.28
C GLY A 42 -17.46 -1.58 1.17
N MET A 43 -16.96 -0.81 2.14
CA MET A 43 -15.97 -1.28 3.13
C MET A 43 -16.55 -2.40 4.00
N PHE A 44 -17.77 -2.22 4.53
CA PHE A 44 -18.47 -3.27 5.26
C PHE A 44 -18.72 -4.49 4.38
N GLY A 45 -19.12 -4.30 3.11
CA GLY A 45 -19.29 -5.39 2.15
C GLY A 45 -18.04 -6.23 2.00
N SER A 46 -16.87 -5.61 1.82
CA SER A 46 -15.59 -6.34 1.78
C SER A 46 -15.27 -7.06 3.08
N VAL A 47 -15.50 -6.44 4.25
CA VAL A 47 -15.28 -7.09 5.55
C VAL A 47 -16.21 -8.30 5.72
N TRP A 48 -17.50 -8.14 5.40
CA TRP A 48 -18.47 -9.24 5.44
C TRP A 48 -18.12 -10.34 4.45
N ALA A 49 -17.60 -10.01 3.26
CA ALA A 49 -17.10 -11.01 2.32
C ALA A 49 -15.93 -11.81 2.90
N VAL A 50 -14.99 -11.17 3.60
CA VAL A 50 -13.93 -11.88 4.34
C VAL A 50 -14.52 -12.80 5.40
N VAL A 51 -15.43 -12.28 6.25
CA VAL A 51 -16.06 -13.07 7.32
C VAL A 51 -16.83 -14.26 6.77
N LEU A 52 -17.62 -14.07 5.72
CA LEU A 52 -18.37 -15.15 5.05
C LEU A 52 -17.42 -16.18 4.42
N GLY A 53 -16.37 -15.73 3.75
CA GLY A 53 -15.35 -16.61 3.17
C GLY A 53 -14.66 -17.45 4.24
N ILE A 54 -14.21 -16.83 5.33
CA ILE A 54 -13.57 -17.52 6.46
C ILE A 54 -14.55 -18.49 7.12
N TRP A 55 -15.76 -18.05 7.44
CA TRP A 55 -16.79 -18.88 8.07
C TRP A 55 -17.06 -20.14 7.25
N LEU A 56 -17.18 -20.00 5.92
CA LEU A 56 -17.46 -21.12 5.04
C LEU A 56 -16.27 -22.09 4.93
N ILE A 57 -15.04 -21.56 4.87
CA ILE A 57 -13.82 -22.38 4.93
C ILE A 57 -13.77 -23.17 6.24
N LEU A 58 -14.04 -22.52 7.37
CA LEU A 58 -14.06 -23.16 8.70
C LEU A 58 -15.18 -24.18 8.83
N PHE A 59 -16.37 -23.91 8.28
CA PHE A 59 -17.50 -24.83 8.30
C PHE A 59 -17.22 -26.10 7.50
N ILE A 60 -16.63 -25.98 6.30
CA ILE A 60 -16.18 -27.15 5.53
C ILE A 60 -15.05 -27.87 6.27
N GLY A 61 -14.14 -27.11 6.87
CA GLY A 61 -13.04 -27.61 7.71
C GLY A 61 -13.51 -28.38 8.95
N SER A 62 -14.58 -27.96 9.61
CA SER A 62 -15.11 -28.63 10.81
C SER A 62 -15.84 -29.93 10.50
N ASN A 63 -16.47 -30.02 9.32
CA ASN A 63 -17.21 -31.20 8.86
C ASN A 63 -16.37 -32.10 7.94
N TRP A 64 -15.04 -32.02 8.06
CA TRP A 64 -14.11 -32.56 7.08
C TRP A 64 -14.21 -34.08 6.89
N GLN A 65 -14.43 -34.83 7.97
CA GLN A 65 -14.45 -36.29 7.89
C GLN A 65 -15.70 -36.84 7.19
N GLU A 66 -16.79 -36.08 7.20
CA GLU A 66 -18.11 -36.55 6.73
C GLU A 66 -18.36 -36.22 5.25
N ILE A 67 -17.72 -35.17 4.72
CA ILE A 67 -17.98 -34.71 3.36
C ILE A 67 -17.04 -35.43 2.37
N PRO A 68 -17.57 -36.10 1.33
CA PRO A 68 -16.77 -36.65 0.24
C PRO A 68 -15.91 -35.58 -0.46
N VAL A 69 -14.67 -35.94 -0.80
CA VAL A 69 -13.66 -35.05 -1.40
C VAL A 69 -14.18 -34.30 -2.63
N PHE A 70 -14.85 -35.02 -3.54
CA PHE A 70 -15.42 -34.45 -4.75
C PHE A 70 -16.44 -33.34 -4.45
N ILE A 71 -17.29 -33.55 -3.43
CA ILE A 71 -18.30 -32.59 -3.00
C ILE A 71 -17.64 -31.34 -2.41
N LYS A 72 -16.56 -31.49 -1.63
CA LYS A 72 -15.81 -30.33 -1.08
C LYS A 72 -15.30 -29.42 -2.20
N ILE A 73 -14.56 -29.98 -3.15
CA ILE A 73 -13.91 -29.22 -4.24
C ILE A 73 -14.97 -28.59 -5.15
N ILE A 74 -15.99 -29.36 -5.52
CA ILE A 74 -17.07 -28.86 -6.38
C ILE A 74 -17.87 -27.77 -5.68
N SER A 75 -18.16 -27.91 -4.39
CA SER A 75 -18.90 -26.89 -3.65
C SER A 75 -18.16 -25.55 -3.63
N THR A 76 -16.85 -25.53 -3.38
CA THR A 76 -16.07 -24.28 -3.38
C THR A 76 -15.89 -23.70 -4.77
N LEU A 77 -15.72 -24.55 -5.79
CA LEU A 77 -15.71 -24.12 -7.19
C LEU A 77 -17.04 -23.49 -7.61
N TRP A 78 -18.16 -24.11 -7.24
CA TRP A 78 -19.50 -23.56 -7.49
C TRP A 78 -19.70 -22.25 -6.77
N LEU A 79 -19.29 -22.13 -5.50
CA LEU A 79 -19.40 -20.87 -4.77
C LEU A 79 -18.54 -19.76 -5.40
N CYS A 80 -17.35 -20.10 -5.89
CA CYS A 80 -16.52 -19.18 -6.67
C CYS A 80 -17.23 -18.74 -7.95
N ALA A 81 -17.75 -19.67 -8.75
CA ALA A 81 -18.45 -19.40 -10.00
C ALA A 81 -19.75 -18.60 -9.77
N LEU A 82 -20.54 -18.95 -8.77
CA LEU A 82 -21.77 -18.24 -8.38
C LEU A 82 -21.48 -16.82 -7.91
N SER A 83 -20.40 -16.63 -7.16
CA SER A 83 -19.98 -15.29 -6.72
C SER A 83 -19.52 -14.43 -7.91
N ALA A 84 -18.74 -15.00 -8.83
CA ALA A 84 -18.32 -14.31 -10.05
C ALA A 84 -19.49 -13.99 -10.99
N PHE A 85 -20.42 -14.93 -11.17
CA PHE A 85 -21.64 -14.73 -11.95
C PHE A 85 -22.53 -13.67 -11.31
N GLY A 86 -22.70 -13.72 -9.99
CA GLY A 86 -23.38 -12.69 -9.22
C GLY A 86 -22.73 -11.32 -9.46
N ALA A 87 -21.41 -11.23 -9.38
CA ALA A 87 -20.70 -9.99 -9.67
C ALA A 87 -21.05 -9.42 -11.05
N TYR A 88 -21.05 -10.26 -12.09
CA TYR A 88 -21.44 -9.86 -13.44
C TYR A 88 -22.89 -9.36 -13.51
N ARG A 89 -23.84 -10.08 -12.91
CA ARG A 89 -25.26 -9.68 -12.91
C ARG A 89 -25.48 -8.36 -12.18
N PHE A 90 -24.82 -8.14 -11.05
CA PHE A 90 -24.92 -6.89 -10.29
C PHE A 90 -24.26 -5.71 -10.97
N GLU A 91 -23.23 -5.92 -11.78
CA GLU A 91 -22.60 -4.85 -12.56
C GLU A 91 -23.43 -4.51 -13.81
N GLU A 92 -23.78 -5.51 -14.62
CA GLU A 92 -24.35 -5.27 -15.96
C GLU A 92 -25.87 -5.02 -15.94
N LEU A 93 -26.61 -5.70 -15.07
CA LEU A 93 -28.09 -5.71 -15.14
C LEU A 93 -28.77 -4.92 -14.05
N TRP A 94 -28.09 -4.69 -12.93
CA TRP A 94 -28.65 -3.98 -11.78
C TRP A 94 -27.97 -2.66 -11.47
N ASP A 95 -26.93 -2.29 -12.22
CA ASP A 95 -26.14 -1.05 -12.04
C ASP A 95 -25.70 -0.83 -10.57
N ARG A 96 -25.33 -1.93 -9.90
CA ARG A 96 -24.83 -1.93 -8.52
C ARG A 96 -23.36 -2.38 -8.48
N PRO A 97 -22.44 -1.54 -8.99
CA PRO A 97 -21.06 -1.96 -9.19
C PRO A 97 -20.32 -2.22 -7.87
N ARG A 98 -20.72 -1.60 -6.75
CA ARG A 98 -20.08 -1.87 -5.44
C ARG A 98 -20.35 -3.29 -4.93
N THR A 99 -21.59 -3.75 -5.08
CA THR A 99 -21.97 -5.13 -4.75
C THR A 99 -21.25 -6.11 -5.68
N ALA A 100 -21.13 -5.78 -6.96
CA ALA A 100 -20.35 -6.55 -7.91
C ALA A 100 -18.88 -6.70 -7.47
N TRP A 101 -18.23 -5.60 -7.06
CA TRP A 101 -16.83 -5.66 -6.60
C TRP A 101 -16.66 -6.49 -5.34
N THR A 102 -17.63 -6.45 -4.42
CA THR A 102 -17.64 -7.29 -3.22
C THR A 102 -17.78 -8.77 -3.59
N LEU A 103 -18.65 -9.11 -4.52
CA LEU A 103 -18.84 -10.49 -4.99
C LEU A 103 -17.63 -11.00 -5.80
N ALA A 104 -16.99 -10.14 -6.60
CA ALA A 104 -15.73 -10.48 -7.29
C ALA A 104 -14.59 -10.75 -6.30
N PHE A 105 -14.53 -9.95 -5.23
CA PHE A 105 -13.58 -10.17 -4.14
C PHE A 105 -13.90 -11.46 -3.36
N LEU A 106 -15.17 -11.76 -3.11
CA LEU A 106 -15.59 -13.02 -2.48
C LEU A 106 -15.25 -14.23 -3.35
N ALA A 107 -15.47 -14.15 -4.68
CA ALA A 107 -15.05 -15.18 -5.63
C ALA A 107 -13.54 -15.46 -5.52
N SER A 108 -12.73 -14.41 -5.34
CA SER A 108 -11.29 -14.53 -5.14
C SER A 108 -10.92 -15.29 -3.85
N ILE A 109 -11.74 -15.21 -2.80
CA ILE A 109 -11.58 -15.98 -1.56
C ILE A 109 -12.04 -17.43 -1.74
N PHE A 110 -13.11 -17.68 -2.49
CA PHE A 110 -13.53 -19.06 -2.77
C PHE A 110 -12.57 -19.78 -3.72
N TRP A 111 -11.92 -19.05 -4.62
CA TRP A 111 -10.80 -19.58 -5.39
C TRP A 111 -9.67 -20.06 -4.48
N TRP A 112 -9.29 -19.27 -3.48
CA TRP A 112 -8.32 -19.68 -2.46
C TRP A 112 -8.72 -20.95 -1.73
N ALA A 113 -9.97 -20.99 -1.24
CA ALA A 113 -10.50 -22.17 -0.57
C ALA A 113 -10.33 -23.40 -1.46
N THR A 114 -10.69 -23.30 -2.74
CA THR A 114 -10.53 -24.38 -3.71
C THR A 114 -9.07 -24.83 -3.85
N VAL A 115 -8.13 -23.89 -4.01
CA VAL A 115 -6.69 -24.21 -4.15
C VAL A 115 -6.17 -24.92 -2.89
N ILE A 116 -6.51 -24.44 -1.69
CA ILE A 116 -6.14 -25.12 -0.43
C ILE A 116 -6.71 -26.53 -0.39
N LEU A 117 -8.01 -26.70 -0.65
CA LEU A 117 -8.69 -27.99 -0.55
C LEU A 117 -8.03 -29.03 -1.47
N VAL A 118 -7.70 -28.62 -2.69
CA VAL A 118 -6.97 -29.46 -3.64
C VAL A 118 -5.58 -29.79 -3.09
N ALA A 119 -4.83 -28.80 -2.60
CA ALA A 119 -3.48 -29.03 -2.07
C ALA A 119 -3.48 -29.98 -0.85
N GLN A 120 -4.46 -29.86 0.03
CA GLN A 120 -4.63 -30.74 1.19
C GLN A 120 -4.95 -32.18 0.76
N GLN A 121 -5.81 -32.36 -0.24
CA GLN A 121 -6.20 -33.69 -0.70
C GLN A 121 -5.03 -34.49 -1.31
N TYR A 122 -4.12 -33.81 -2.00
CA TYR A 122 -2.95 -34.45 -2.61
C TYR A 122 -1.73 -34.47 -1.69
N SER A 123 -1.90 -34.15 -0.40
CA SER A 123 -0.80 -34.05 0.58
C SER A 123 0.34 -33.13 0.11
N THR A 124 0.01 -32.13 -0.71
CA THR A 124 0.97 -31.10 -1.17
C THR A 124 0.97 -29.86 -0.29
N TRP A 125 0.12 -29.84 0.75
CA TRP A 125 0.13 -28.86 1.83
C TRP A 125 1.36 -29.04 2.72
N ASP A 126 2.48 -28.47 2.28
CA ASP A 126 3.74 -28.37 3.01
C ASP A 126 4.23 -26.92 2.94
N ASN A 127 4.84 -26.44 4.02
CA ASN A 127 5.46 -25.12 4.10
C ASN A 127 6.46 -24.90 2.96
N SER A 128 7.12 -25.96 2.48
CA SER A 128 8.03 -25.92 1.35
C SER A 128 7.36 -25.50 0.01
N LYS A 129 6.05 -25.71 -0.14
CA LYS A 129 5.30 -25.49 -1.39
C LYS A 129 4.34 -24.31 -1.33
N ILE A 130 4.34 -23.55 -0.22
CA ILE A 130 3.38 -22.46 0.00
C ILE A 130 3.47 -21.37 -1.09
N HIS A 131 4.66 -21.12 -1.64
CA HIS A 131 4.85 -20.18 -2.74
C HIS A 131 4.13 -20.61 -4.03
N TYR A 132 4.04 -21.91 -4.35
CA TYR A 132 3.24 -22.39 -5.48
C TYR A 132 1.74 -22.20 -5.23
N ILE A 133 1.30 -22.45 -4.00
CA ILE A 133 -0.11 -22.31 -3.59
C ILE A 133 -0.56 -20.84 -3.68
N ILE A 134 0.27 -19.90 -3.20
CA ILE A 134 0.02 -18.46 -3.36
C ILE A 134 0.01 -18.05 -4.83
N LEU A 135 0.92 -18.60 -5.66
CA LEU A 135 0.97 -18.31 -7.09
C LEU A 135 -0.32 -18.76 -7.81
N MET A 136 -0.84 -19.94 -7.48
CA MET A 136 -2.12 -20.43 -8.01
C MET A 136 -3.28 -19.54 -7.56
N TRP A 137 -3.25 -19.04 -6.32
CA TRP A 137 -4.23 -18.06 -5.84
C TRP A 137 -4.17 -16.80 -6.71
N MET A 138 -2.98 -16.20 -6.86
CA MET A 138 -2.78 -15.00 -7.68
C MET A 138 -3.28 -15.18 -9.11
N ALA A 139 -2.97 -16.32 -9.74
CA ALA A 139 -3.37 -16.61 -11.11
C ALA A 139 -4.90 -16.59 -11.30
N GLY A 140 -5.66 -17.16 -10.38
CA GLY A 140 -7.13 -17.17 -10.47
C GLY A 140 -7.79 -15.83 -10.12
N ILE A 141 -7.09 -14.92 -9.44
CA ILE A 141 -7.61 -13.59 -9.11
C ILE A 141 -7.49 -12.61 -10.29
N ILE A 142 -6.48 -12.78 -11.15
CA ILE A 142 -6.22 -11.89 -12.29
C ILE A 142 -7.47 -11.62 -13.14
N PRO A 143 -8.23 -12.64 -13.60
CA PRO A 143 -9.45 -12.40 -14.36
C PRO A 143 -10.47 -11.53 -13.62
N ALA A 144 -10.64 -11.72 -12.31
CA ALA A 144 -11.58 -10.96 -11.50
C ALA A 144 -11.16 -9.48 -11.35
N ILE A 145 -9.86 -9.18 -11.28
CA ILE A 145 -9.36 -7.80 -11.25
C ILE A 145 -9.78 -7.07 -12.53
N TYR A 146 -9.50 -7.68 -13.68
CA TYR A 146 -9.69 -7.03 -14.99
C TYR A 146 -11.14 -6.99 -15.45
N ALA A 147 -11.93 -8.02 -15.13
CA ALA A 147 -13.35 -8.08 -15.46
C ALA A 147 -14.14 -7.00 -14.69
N PHE A 148 -13.92 -6.91 -13.37
CA PHE A 148 -14.78 -6.11 -12.47
C PHE A 148 -14.14 -4.79 -12.00
N ASN A 149 -12.89 -4.50 -12.38
CA ASN A 149 -12.14 -3.30 -11.94
C ASN A 149 -12.16 -3.10 -10.40
N SER A 150 -12.16 -4.21 -9.66
CA SER A 150 -12.38 -4.23 -8.21
C SER A 150 -11.09 -3.85 -7.46
N ALA A 151 -11.10 -2.69 -6.79
CA ALA A 151 -9.96 -2.23 -6.01
C ALA A 151 -9.62 -3.19 -4.86
N ALA A 152 -10.62 -3.78 -4.20
CA ALA A 152 -10.40 -4.75 -3.11
C ALA A 152 -9.66 -6.00 -3.60
N THR A 153 -10.00 -6.45 -4.80
CA THR A 153 -9.36 -7.60 -5.45
C THR A 153 -7.91 -7.27 -5.87
N ALA A 154 -7.66 -6.05 -6.35
CA ALA A 154 -6.30 -5.56 -6.60
C ALA A 154 -5.45 -5.43 -5.31
N TRP A 155 -6.07 -5.03 -4.19
CA TRP A 155 -5.40 -5.00 -2.88
C TRP A 155 -4.97 -6.40 -2.46
N LEU A 156 -5.87 -7.38 -2.58
CA LEU A 156 -5.56 -8.78 -2.31
C LEU A 156 -4.39 -9.26 -3.18
N PHE A 157 -4.47 -9.04 -4.49
CA PHE A 157 -3.40 -9.44 -5.40
C PHE A 157 -2.04 -8.87 -5.00
N ALA A 158 -1.99 -7.59 -4.65
CA ALA A 158 -0.74 -6.96 -4.24
C ALA A 158 -0.20 -7.47 -2.89
N VAL A 159 -1.07 -7.79 -1.92
CA VAL A 159 -0.67 -8.46 -0.67
C VAL A 159 -0.14 -9.87 -0.96
N LEU A 160 -0.79 -10.60 -1.89
CA LEU A 160 -0.33 -11.92 -2.31
C LEU A 160 1.00 -11.86 -3.03
N THR A 161 1.26 -10.83 -3.85
CA THR A 161 2.59 -10.62 -4.47
C THR A 161 3.67 -10.49 -3.40
N MET A 162 3.44 -9.71 -2.33
CA MET A 162 4.40 -9.58 -1.23
C MET A 162 4.59 -10.89 -0.47
N SER A 163 3.49 -11.56 -0.17
CA SER A 163 3.49 -12.84 0.57
C SER A 163 4.17 -13.95 -0.24
N TRP A 164 3.97 -13.96 -1.56
CA TRP A 164 4.58 -14.88 -2.50
C TRP A 164 6.09 -14.69 -2.52
N VAL A 165 6.57 -13.45 -2.64
CA VAL A 165 8.01 -13.16 -2.66
C VAL A 165 8.67 -13.54 -1.33
N SER A 166 8.08 -13.16 -0.19
CA SER A 166 8.62 -13.56 1.13
C SER A 166 8.69 -15.09 1.24
N SER A 167 7.62 -15.80 0.89
CA SER A 167 7.59 -17.27 0.91
C SER A 167 8.63 -17.91 -0.02
N TYR A 168 8.82 -17.33 -1.21
CA TYR A 168 9.79 -17.80 -2.21
C TYR A 168 11.23 -17.64 -1.69
N VAL A 169 11.55 -16.46 -1.17
CA VAL A 169 12.86 -16.16 -0.56
C VAL A 169 13.13 -17.10 0.62
N SER A 170 12.16 -17.28 1.53
CA SER A 170 12.32 -18.18 2.68
C SER A 170 12.56 -19.63 2.24
N PHE A 171 11.84 -20.09 1.21
CA PHE A 171 12.03 -21.46 0.67
C PHE A 171 13.44 -21.68 0.16
N PHE A 172 13.98 -20.75 -0.62
CA PHE A 172 15.35 -20.83 -1.10
C PHE A 172 16.41 -20.40 -0.09
N ARG A 173 16.01 -20.06 1.15
CA ARG A 173 16.87 -19.56 2.24
C ARG A 173 17.73 -18.39 1.81
N TRP A 174 17.16 -17.49 1.02
CA TRP A 174 17.85 -16.31 0.55
C TRP A 174 17.95 -15.29 1.69
N ASP A 175 19.15 -14.78 1.93
CA ASP A 175 19.42 -13.76 2.94
C ASP A 175 19.05 -12.34 2.45
N SER A 176 18.15 -12.24 1.47
CA SER A 176 17.86 -11.04 0.66
C SER A 176 16.38 -10.63 0.69
N GLU A 177 15.66 -10.99 1.75
CA GLU A 177 14.20 -10.83 1.84
C GLU A 177 13.76 -9.39 1.57
N TYR A 178 14.41 -8.41 2.20
CA TYR A 178 14.02 -7.00 2.07
C TYR A 178 14.19 -6.45 0.65
N PHE A 179 15.28 -6.77 -0.06
CA PHE A 179 15.41 -6.32 -1.45
C PHE A 179 14.48 -7.09 -2.39
N SER A 180 14.18 -8.36 -2.09
CA SER A 180 13.22 -9.14 -2.86
C SER A 180 11.82 -8.54 -2.70
N LEU A 181 11.40 -8.19 -1.49
CA LEU A 181 10.15 -7.48 -1.21
C LEU A 181 10.11 -6.10 -1.88
N LEU A 182 11.23 -5.38 -1.90
CA LEU A 182 11.32 -4.14 -2.66
C LEU A 182 11.18 -4.38 -4.18
N ALA A 183 11.81 -5.43 -4.74
CA ALA A 183 11.64 -5.78 -6.15
C ALA A 183 10.18 -6.16 -6.46
N ALA A 184 9.50 -6.86 -5.55
CA ALA A 184 8.06 -7.10 -5.62
C ALA A 184 7.27 -5.79 -5.67
N GLY A 185 7.68 -4.83 -4.84
CA GLY A 185 7.14 -3.47 -4.84
C GLY A 185 7.31 -2.75 -6.18
N LEU A 186 8.47 -2.87 -6.83
CA LEU A 186 8.68 -2.31 -8.17
C LEU A 186 7.81 -2.97 -9.23
N ILE A 187 7.54 -4.27 -9.11
CA ILE A 187 6.61 -4.95 -10.03
C ILE A 187 5.21 -4.32 -9.89
N LEU A 188 4.76 -4.05 -8.66
CA LEU A 188 3.51 -3.33 -8.43
C LEU A 188 3.58 -1.90 -8.98
N TYR A 189 4.72 -1.22 -8.82
CA TYR A 189 4.93 0.10 -9.40
C TYR A 189 4.82 0.09 -10.93
N TRP A 190 5.38 -0.92 -11.59
CA TRP A 190 5.23 -1.10 -13.02
C TRP A 190 3.77 -1.36 -13.41
N LEU A 191 3.07 -2.23 -12.68
CA LEU A 191 1.64 -2.43 -12.88
C LEU A 191 0.89 -1.11 -12.76
N TRP A 192 1.23 -0.25 -11.80
CA TRP A 192 0.68 1.11 -11.74
C TRP A 192 0.92 1.88 -13.05
N GLY A 193 2.15 1.93 -13.54
CA GLY A 193 2.52 2.65 -14.77
C GLY A 193 1.77 2.15 -16.01
N LEU A 194 1.60 0.83 -16.16
CA LEU A 194 0.81 0.25 -17.25
C LEU A 194 -0.66 0.66 -17.17
N HIS A 195 -1.28 0.53 -16.00
CA HIS A 195 -2.70 0.82 -15.84
C HIS A 195 -3.00 2.32 -15.84
N TYR A 196 -1.99 3.16 -15.58
CA TYR A 196 -2.12 4.61 -15.72
C TYR A 196 -2.44 5.02 -17.17
N ALA A 197 -1.97 4.26 -18.16
CA ALA A 197 -2.27 4.48 -19.58
C ALA A 197 -3.75 4.25 -19.93
N PHE A 198 -4.50 3.51 -19.11
CA PHE A 198 -5.87 3.10 -19.39
C PHE A 198 -6.85 3.68 -18.36
N PRO A 199 -7.62 4.72 -18.70
CA PRO A 199 -8.56 5.38 -17.78
C PRO A 199 -9.57 4.42 -17.15
N LYS A 200 -9.97 3.36 -17.88
CA LYS A 200 -10.88 2.31 -17.40
C LYS A 200 -10.40 1.70 -16.07
N TYR A 201 -9.10 1.55 -15.87
CA TYR A 201 -8.53 0.87 -14.70
C TYR A 201 -8.08 1.84 -13.60
N GLN A 202 -8.72 3.02 -13.50
CA GLN A 202 -8.31 4.05 -12.56
C GLN A 202 -8.27 3.59 -11.11
N ARG A 203 -9.20 2.70 -10.74
CA ARG A 203 -9.31 2.18 -9.37
C ARG A 203 -8.17 1.23 -9.04
N ILE A 204 -7.80 0.34 -9.98
CA ILE A 204 -6.72 -0.63 -9.83
C ILE A 204 -5.36 0.06 -9.69
N TRP A 205 -5.02 0.99 -10.60
CA TRP A 205 -3.68 1.58 -10.57
C TRP A 205 -3.41 2.36 -9.28
N ARG A 206 -4.44 2.99 -8.70
CA ARG A 206 -4.31 3.70 -7.40
C ARG A 206 -3.87 2.75 -6.28
N VAL A 207 -4.32 1.50 -6.31
CA VAL A 207 -3.94 0.48 -5.32
C VAL A 207 -2.46 0.17 -5.43
N TYR A 208 -1.99 -0.18 -6.63
CA TYR A 208 -0.59 -0.54 -6.84
C TYR A 208 0.37 0.62 -6.53
N ARG A 209 -0.02 1.87 -6.86
CA ARG A 209 0.73 3.07 -6.48
C ARG A 209 0.92 3.20 -4.97
N ILE A 210 -0.17 3.00 -4.21
CA ILE A 210 -0.14 3.15 -2.75
C ILE A 210 0.71 2.03 -2.15
N ILE A 211 0.50 0.78 -2.55
CA ILE A 211 1.21 -0.35 -1.94
C ILE A 211 2.71 -0.28 -2.18
N TRP A 212 3.13 0.02 -3.40
CA TRP A 212 4.55 0.24 -3.69
C TRP A 212 5.15 1.31 -2.77
N LEU A 213 4.49 2.46 -2.61
CA LEU A 213 4.98 3.54 -1.76
C LEU A 213 5.10 3.10 -0.30
N TYR A 214 4.10 2.40 0.24
CA TYR A 214 4.16 1.91 1.62
C TYR A 214 5.26 0.87 1.81
N VAL A 215 5.43 -0.06 0.87
CA VAL A 215 6.45 -1.10 0.92
C VAL A 215 7.85 -0.49 0.83
N SER A 216 8.07 0.46 -0.10
CA SER A 216 9.37 1.12 -0.21
C SER A 216 9.71 1.94 1.03
N MET A 217 8.77 2.74 1.54
CA MET A 217 8.98 3.52 2.77
C MET A 217 9.20 2.63 3.99
N PHE A 218 8.48 1.51 4.12
CA PHE A 218 8.68 0.56 5.21
C PHE A 218 10.06 -0.08 5.15
N ILE A 219 10.51 -0.54 3.99
CA ILE A 219 11.79 -1.22 3.88
C ILE A 219 12.96 -0.25 4.07
N PHE A 220 12.84 1.00 3.60
CA PHE A 220 13.82 2.03 3.95
C PHE A 220 13.82 2.39 5.42
N LEU A 221 12.66 2.38 6.09
CA LEU A 221 12.61 2.58 7.53
C LEU A 221 13.38 1.45 8.24
N VAL A 222 13.17 0.20 7.84
CA VAL A 222 13.91 -0.97 8.36
C VAL A 222 15.42 -0.78 8.16
N PHE A 223 15.86 -0.47 6.93
CA PHE A 223 17.29 -0.23 6.65
C PHE A 223 17.85 1.00 7.36
N SER A 224 17.04 2.00 7.67
CA SER A 224 17.47 3.16 8.45
C SER A 224 17.81 2.82 9.90
N VAL A 225 17.38 1.65 10.40
CA VAL A 225 17.61 1.18 11.78
C VAL A 225 18.68 0.10 11.83
N PHE A 226 18.60 -0.91 10.95
CA PHE A 226 19.48 -2.06 11.02
C PHE A 226 20.81 -1.77 10.29
N ARG A 227 21.82 -1.37 11.07
CA ARG A 227 23.07 -0.77 10.60
C ARG A 227 23.97 -1.69 9.77
N ASN A 228 24.10 -3.00 10.08
CA ASN A 228 25.24 -3.79 9.56
C ASN A 228 24.97 -5.24 9.13
N TYR A 229 24.21 -6.05 9.89
CA TYR A 229 24.20 -7.51 9.67
C TYR A 229 23.33 -7.97 8.48
N GLU A 230 22.08 -7.51 8.45
CA GLU A 230 21.12 -7.79 7.36
C GLU A 230 21.65 -7.28 6.02
N PHE A 231 22.28 -6.10 6.02
CA PHE A 231 22.73 -5.43 4.81
C PHE A 231 23.94 -6.09 4.15
N HIS A 232 24.91 -6.53 4.95
CA HIS A 232 26.10 -7.21 4.43
C HIS A 232 25.75 -8.59 3.84
N ARG A 233 24.94 -9.37 4.56
CA ARG A 233 24.49 -10.69 4.12
C ARG A 233 23.61 -10.58 2.88
N ALA A 234 22.76 -9.56 2.84
CA ALA A 234 21.98 -9.17 1.69
C ALA A 234 22.77 -8.39 0.62
N THR A 235 24.10 -8.48 0.51
CA THR A 235 24.81 -7.87 -0.63
C THR A 235 25.91 -8.74 -1.25
N THR A 236 26.23 -9.91 -0.68
CA THR A 236 27.27 -10.84 -1.18
C THR A 236 26.81 -11.90 -2.21
N GLU A 237 25.58 -12.42 -2.18
CA GLU A 237 24.98 -13.34 -3.18
C GLU A 237 24.53 -12.79 -4.59
N TRP A 238 24.91 -11.57 -5.05
CA TRP A 238 23.93 -10.68 -5.74
C TRP A 238 23.91 -10.45 -7.25
N LEU A 239 25.04 -10.37 -7.96
CA LEU A 239 25.04 -9.78 -9.32
C LEU A 239 24.20 -10.57 -10.35
N GLY A 240 24.13 -11.89 -10.23
CA GLY A 240 23.38 -12.74 -11.17
C GLY A 240 21.88 -12.87 -10.87
N ARG A 241 21.45 -12.74 -9.60
CA ARG A 241 20.07 -13.07 -9.18
C ARG A 241 19.12 -11.88 -9.21
N PHE A 242 19.62 -10.69 -8.90
CA PHE A 242 18.81 -9.47 -8.82
C PHE A 242 19.05 -8.49 -9.96
N GLY A 243 20.20 -8.55 -10.63
CA GLY A 243 20.52 -7.67 -11.76
C GLY A 243 19.43 -7.64 -12.83
N LEU A 244 18.83 -8.79 -13.14
CA LEU A 244 17.72 -8.88 -14.09
C LEU A 244 16.43 -8.19 -13.58
N PRO A 245 15.88 -8.49 -12.38
CA PRO A 245 14.75 -7.74 -11.81
C PRO A 245 14.95 -6.22 -11.78
N PHE A 246 16.14 -5.74 -11.40
CA PHE A 246 16.46 -4.32 -11.36
C PHE A 246 16.57 -3.69 -12.75
N ALA A 247 17.21 -4.37 -13.71
CA ALA A 247 17.30 -3.92 -15.10
C ALA A 247 15.92 -3.86 -15.76
N VAL A 248 15.10 -4.89 -15.52
CA VAL A 248 13.71 -4.98 -15.98
C VAL A 248 12.89 -3.85 -15.38
N ALA A 249 12.99 -3.59 -14.07
CA ALA A 249 12.32 -2.47 -13.43
C ALA A 249 12.77 -1.10 -13.98
N GLY A 250 14.07 -0.92 -14.22
CA GLY A 250 14.62 0.29 -14.83
C GLY A 250 14.06 0.54 -16.24
N ALA A 251 14.06 -0.48 -17.10
CA ALA A 251 13.48 -0.41 -18.44
C ALA A 251 11.98 -0.06 -18.40
N PHE A 252 11.27 -0.60 -17.42
CA PHE A 252 9.84 -0.34 -17.24
C PHE A 252 9.52 1.05 -16.70
N ILE A 253 10.36 1.62 -15.84
CA ILE A 253 10.22 3.03 -15.43
C ILE A 253 10.39 3.94 -16.64
N LEU A 254 11.41 3.68 -17.48
CA LEU A 254 11.63 4.44 -18.71
C LEU A 254 10.43 4.33 -19.67
N MET A 255 9.86 3.12 -19.83
CA MET A 255 8.64 2.90 -20.60
C MET A 255 7.44 3.66 -20.02
N SER A 256 7.24 3.64 -18.69
CA SER A 256 6.14 4.38 -18.05
C SER A 256 6.29 5.90 -18.20
N ALA A 257 7.51 6.43 -18.09
CA ALA A 257 7.83 7.83 -18.30
C ALA A 257 7.61 8.26 -19.76
N TYR A 258 7.95 7.40 -20.72
CA TYR A 258 7.68 7.62 -22.14
C TYR A 258 6.18 7.73 -22.43
N ILE A 259 5.37 6.83 -21.85
CA ILE A 259 3.90 6.86 -22.00
C ILE A 259 3.32 8.13 -21.35
N ALA A 260 3.89 8.58 -20.24
CA ALA A 260 3.45 9.76 -19.50
C ALA A 260 3.91 11.11 -20.08
N ARG A 261 4.60 11.16 -21.25
CA ARG A 261 5.26 12.37 -21.78
C ARG A 261 4.37 13.61 -21.90
N LYS A 262 3.04 13.44 -22.03
CA LYS A 262 2.09 14.56 -22.13
C LYS A 262 2.03 15.45 -20.88
N ASN A 263 2.49 14.97 -19.72
CA ASN A 263 2.52 15.72 -18.45
C ASN A 263 3.88 15.55 -17.74
N TYR A 264 4.97 15.89 -18.45
CA TYR A 264 6.36 15.60 -18.07
C TYR A 264 6.72 15.96 -16.61
N TYR A 265 6.48 17.21 -16.17
CA TYR A 265 6.89 17.65 -14.83
C TYR A 265 6.12 16.96 -13.69
N LYS A 266 4.83 16.69 -13.89
CA LYS A 266 4.00 16.00 -12.89
C LYS A 266 4.35 14.51 -12.84
N SER A 267 4.61 13.90 -13.99
CA SER A 267 5.07 12.52 -14.11
C SER A 267 6.43 12.33 -13.44
N LEU A 268 7.40 13.23 -13.66
CA LEU A 268 8.74 13.11 -13.08
C LEU A 268 8.73 13.06 -11.54
N LEU A 269 7.92 13.91 -10.89
CA LEU A 269 7.77 13.90 -9.43
C LEU A 269 7.12 12.60 -8.91
N GLU A 270 6.24 11.98 -9.69
CA GLU A 270 5.62 10.69 -9.37
C GLU A 270 6.60 9.52 -9.57
N HIS A 271 7.61 9.66 -10.43
CA HIS A 271 8.66 8.65 -10.67
C HIS A 271 9.90 8.80 -9.80
N LEU A 272 10.14 9.97 -9.21
CA LEU A 272 11.32 10.27 -8.40
C LEU A 272 11.58 9.24 -7.27
N PRO A 273 10.60 8.80 -6.46
CA PRO A 273 10.86 7.84 -5.38
C PRO A 273 11.39 6.49 -5.88
N ALA A 274 10.90 6.03 -7.04
CA ALA A 274 11.32 4.77 -7.65
C ALA A 274 12.72 4.89 -8.26
N ILE A 275 13.01 6.01 -8.93
CA ILE A 275 14.34 6.28 -9.52
C ILE A 275 15.40 6.34 -8.43
N VAL A 276 15.17 7.13 -7.38
CA VAL A 276 16.13 7.27 -6.28
C VAL A 276 16.32 5.92 -5.57
N TRP A 277 15.27 5.12 -5.43
CA TRP A 277 15.39 3.76 -4.91
C TRP A 277 16.29 2.87 -5.77
N ILE A 278 16.12 2.85 -7.10
CA ILE A 278 16.97 2.05 -7.99
C ILE A 278 18.43 2.46 -7.83
N ILE A 279 18.70 3.76 -7.74
CA ILE A 279 20.06 4.28 -7.55
C ILE A 279 20.64 3.81 -6.22
N LEU A 280 19.91 3.96 -5.12
CA LEU A 280 20.39 3.54 -3.79
C LEU A 280 20.58 2.03 -3.70
N ALA A 281 19.68 1.25 -4.28
CA ALA A 281 19.81 -0.19 -4.35
C ALA A 281 20.99 -0.59 -5.24
N ALA A 282 21.15 -0.01 -6.43
CA ALA A 282 22.30 -0.28 -7.29
C ALA A 282 23.63 0.07 -6.60
N TRP A 283 23.67 1.18 -5.86
CA TRP A 283 24.85 1.60 -5.11
C TRP A 283 25.17 0.66 -3.95
N ALA A 284 24.14 0.25 -3.20
CA ALA A 284 24.23 -0.77 -2.16
C ALA A 284 24.83 -2.08 -2.69
N LEU A 285 24.32 -2.52 -3.83
CA LEU A 285 24.74 -3.76 -4.48
C LEU A 285 26.18 -3.68 -5.02
N PHE A 286 26.56 -2.55 -5.62
CA PHE A 286 27.92 -2.34 -6.13
C PHE A 286 28.96 -2.35 -5.00
N ILE A 287 28.64 -1.76 -3.86
CA ILE A 287 29.54 -1.75 -2.69
C ILE A 287 29.69 -3.15 -2.10
N GLY A 288 28.59 -3.87 -1.93
CA GLY A 288 28.66 -5.23 -1.38
C GLY A 288 29.29 -6.27 -2.32
N SER A 289 29.24 -6.07 -3.64
CA SER A 289 29.93 -6.97 -4.58
C SER A 289 31.45 -6.82 -4.57
N ASN A 290 31.96 -5.63 -4.24
CA ASN A 290 33.39 -5.33 -4.24
C ASN A 290 34.07 -5.60 -2.88
N THR A 291 33.31 -6.08 -1.90
CA THR A 291 33.79 -6.30 -0.54
C THR A 291 33.70 -7.78 -0.18
N SER A 292 34.72 -8.56 -0.55
CA SER A 292 34.96 -9.89 0.04
C SER A 292 35.48 -9.71 1.47
N ILE A 293 34.62 -9.25 2.38
CA ILE A 293 34.97 -9.08 3.78
C ILE A 293 34.83 -10.45 4.43
N ASP A 294 35.97 -11.09 4.69
CA ASP A 294 36.04 -12.27 5.55
C ASP A 294 35.37 -11.96 6.89
N TYR A 295 34.62 -12.93 7.43
CA TYR A 295 33.82 -12.87 8.66
C TYR A 295 34.55 -12.27 9.88
N TYR A 296 35.88 -12.25 9.86
CA TYR A 296 36.75 -11.70 10.91
C TYR A 296 36.98 -10.18 10.85
N ASN A 297 36.63 -9.49 9.76
CA ASN A 297 36.90 -8.05 9.57
C ASN A 297 35.65 -7.15 9.74
N TYR A 298 34.78 -7.48 10.68
CA TYR A 298 33.58 -6.71 11.03
C TYR A 298 33.85 -5.23 11.38
N ASN A 299 35.03 -4.90 11.91
CA ASN A 299 35.38 -3.51 12.23
C ASN A 299 35.66 -2.63 11.00
N ASN A 300 36.01 -3.23 9.84
CA ASN A 300 36.24 -2.50 8.59
C ASN A 300 34.98 -2.35 7.73
N SER A 301 33.88 -3.07 8.03
CA SER A 301 32.63 -2.92 7.28
C SER A 301 31.90 -1.61 7.58
N ASP A 302 32.09 -1.05 8.78
CA ASP A 302 31.40 0.17 9.21
C ASP A 302 31.71 1.39 8.33
N SER A 303 32.96 1.55 7.88
CA SER A 303 33.36 2.69 7.05
C SER A 303 32.80 2.61 5.62
N ILE A 304 32.57 1.39 5.12
CA ILE A 304 32.10 1.14 3.76
C ILE A 304 30.57 1.26 3.65
N PHE A 305 29.84 0.83 4.69
CA PHE A 305 28.37 0.88 4.71
C PHE A 305 27.79 2.19 5.27
N LEU A 306 28.60 2.99 5.99
CA LEU A 306 28.17 4.29 6.54
C LEU A 306 27.58 5.25 5.48
N PRO A 307 28.18 5.44 4.28
CA PRO A 307 27.61 6.32 3.27
C PRO A 307 26.23 5.86 2.77
N ILE A 308 26.02 4.55 2.63
CA ILE A 308 24.73 3.99 2.21
C ILE A 308 23.69 4.19 3.30
N PHE A 309 24.05 3.92 4.55
CA PHE A 309 23.18 4.15 5.70
C PHE A 309 22.76 5.62 5.79
N ILE A 310 23.69 6.56 5.65
CA ILE A 310 23.40 8.00 5.61
C ILE A 310 22.45 8.32 4.46
N ALA A 311 22.68 7.77 3.27
CA ALA A 311 21.84 8.02 2.11
C ALA A 311 20.42 7.45 2.25
N MET A 312 20.25 6.31 2.91
CA MET A 312 18.93 5.73 3.20
C MET A 312 18.15 6.56 4.23
N ASN A 313 18.85 7.06 5.26
CA ASN A 313 18.26 7.99 6.23
C ASN A 313 17.88 9.33 5.56
N ALA A 314 18.73 9.85 4.67
CA ALA A 314 18.41 11.02 3.87
C ALA A 314 17.21 10.76 2.96
N TYR A 315 17.14 9.60 2.31
CA TYR A 315 16.03 9.20 1.46
C TYR A 315 14.69 9.23 2.20
N ILE A 316 14.59 8.56 3.35
CA ILE A 316 13.31 8.47 4.06
C ILE A 316 12.85 9.85 4.53
N VAL A 317 13.76 10.73 4.95
CA VAL A 317 13.45 12.12 5.30
C VAL A 317 12.99 12.89 4.06
N ILE A 318 13.73 12.82 2.96
CA ILE A 318 13.43 13.54 1.71
C ILE A 318 12.09 13.08 1.14
N ILE A 319 11.87 11.77 0.98
CA ILE A 319 10.63 11.23 0.42
C ILE A 319 9.43 11.51 1.33
N SER A 320 9.57 11.32 2.64
CA SER A 320 8.47 11.65 3.56
C SER A 320 8.12 13.14 3.47
N THR A 321 9.13 14.02 3.39
CA THR A 321 8.93 15.47 3.22
C THR A 321 8.32 15.81 1.85
N LEU A 322 8.76 15.17 0.77
CA LEU A 322 8.20 15.35 -0.56
C LEU A 322 6.75 14.88 -0.65
N VAL A 323 6.40 13.75 -0.04
CA VAL A 323 5.02 13.26 0.04
C VAL A 323 4.14 14.26 0.81
N LEU A 324 4.66 14.84 1.89
CA LEU A 324 4.00 15.92 2.64
C LEU A 324 3.91 17.24 1.84
N TRP A 325 4.90 17.55 1.00
CA TRP A 325 4.88 18.75 0.15
C TRP A 325 3.92 18.61 -1.03
N ILE A 326 3.89 17.44 -1.68
CA ILE A 326 2.91 17.09 -2.71
C ILE A 326 1.50 17.16 -2.14
N TRP A 327 1.30 16.85 -0.86
CA TRP A 327 0.03 17.09 -0.17
C TRP A 327 -0.37 18.57 -0.14
N TYR A 328 0.55 19.45 0.27
CA TYR A 328 0.31 20.89 0.33
C TYR A 328 -0.13 21.42 -1.05
N ALA A 329 0.46 20.90 -2.13
CA ALA A 329 0.14 21.27 -3.50
C ALA A 329 -1.15 20.61 -4.04
N ASN A 330 -1.40 19.31 -3.81
CA ASN A 330 -2.42 18.54 -4.53
C ASN A 330 -3.68 18.17 -3.70
N ARG A 331 -3.68 18.35 -2.37
CA ARG A 331 -4.80 18.03 -1.45
C ARG A 331 -5.35 16.58 -1.53
N ASP A 332 -4.59 15.59 -2.00
CA ASP A 332 -5.01 14.17 -2.02
C ASP A 332 -4.76 13.48 -0.67
N SER A 333 -5.78 13.42 0.19
CA SER A 333 -5.76 12.94 1.59
C SER A 333 -5.13 11.56 1.86
N LYS A 334 -5.10 10.62 0.90
CA LYS A 334 -4.64 9.24 1.18
C LYS A 334 -3.12 9.09 1.16
N LEU A 335 -2.42 9.80 0.28
CA LEU A 335 -0.95 9.79 0.21
C LEU A 335 -0.33 10.55 1.40
N VAL A 336 -1.04 11.56 1.89
CA VAL A 336 -0.71 12.38 3.08
C VAL A 336 -0.52 11.53 4.31
N ASN A 337 -1.48 10.64 4.58
CA ASN A 337 -1.47 9.81 5.77
C ASN A 337 -0.26 8.88 5.77
N ALA A 338 0.20 8.44 4.59
CA ALA A 338 1.43 7.66 4.45
C ALA A 338 2.65 8.48 4.86
N GLY A 339 2.80 9.68 4.29
CA GLY A 339 3.90 10.59 4.61
C GLY A 339 3.97 10.94 6.10
N TYR A 340 2.84 11.32 6.71
CA TYR A 340 2.80 11.58 8.16
C TYR A 340 3.12 10.33 8.97
N PHE A 341 2.51 9.19 8.64
CA PHE A 341 2.72 7.94 9.36
C PHE A 341 4.19 7.55 9.39
N PHE A 342 4.84 7.49 8.22
CA PHE A 342 6.25 7.11 8.13
C PHE A 342 7.18 8.17 8.73
N TRP A 343 6.88 9.46 8.56
CA TRP A 343 7.68 10.53 9.17
C TRP A 343 7.61 10.49 10.71
N THR A 344 6.40 10.32 11.26
CA THR A 344 6.20 10.18 12.70
C THR A 344 6.89 8.94 13.24
N ILE A 345 6.72 7.78 12.60
CA ILE A 345 7.39 6.55 13.02
C ILE A 345 8.91 6.70 12.93
N TYR A 346 9.44 7.27 11.84
CA TYR A 346 10.87 7.51 11.68
C TYR A 346 11.42 8.37 12.81
N LEU A 347 10.74 9.46 13.20
CA LEU A 347 11.15 10.28 14.34
C LEU A 347 11.11 9.52 15.66
N ILE A 348 10.07 8.71 15.91
CA ILE A 348 9.98 7.88 17.11
C ILE A 348 11.14 6.88 17.14
N VAL A 349 11.42 6.23 16.02
CA VAL A 349 12.51 5.27 15.88
C VAL A 349 13.86 5.93 16.14
N LYS A 350 14.14 7.09 15.53
CA LYS A 350 15.40 7.83 15.77
C LYS A 350 15.52 8.38 17.17
N TYR A 351 14.40 8.78 17.76
CA TYR A 351 14.36 9.10 19.18
C TYR A 351 14.77 7.87 20.00
N CYS A 352 14.10 6.72 19.83
CA CYS A 352 14.46 5.50 20.54
C CYS A 352 15.94 5.11 20.34
N GLU A 353 16.48 5.22 19.13
CA GLU A 353 17.87 4.87 18.81
C GLU A 353 18.90 5.76 19.53
N ILE A 354 18.69 7.08 19.53
CA ILE A 354 19.58 8.03 20.22
C ILE A 354 19.56 7.79 21.73
N TRP A 355 18.38 7.53 22.29
CA TRP A 355 18.17 7.51 23.73
C TRP A 355 18.21 6.11 24.34
N TRP A 356 18.31 5.04 23.54
CA TRP A 356 18.45 3.66 24.01
C TRP A 356 19.63 3.51 24.98
N TRP A 357 20.73 4.20 24.70
CA TRP A 357 21.95 4.22 25.53
C TRP A 357 21.78 4.97 26.86
N MET A 358 20.73 5.77 27.01
CA MET A 358 20.41 6.58 28.19
C MET A 358 19.25 6.00 29.01
N MET A 359 18.75 4.81 28.65
CA MET A 359 17.63 4.14 29.33
C MET A 359 17.85 3.89 30.82
N SER A 360 19.10 3.81 31.29
CA SER A 360 19.42 3.63 32.71
C SER A 360 19.02 4.84 33.58
N ALA A 361 18.74 6.01 33.00
CA ALA A 361 18.31 7.20 33.73
C ALA A 361 16.78 7.39 33.65
N SER A 362 16.04 6.82 34.61
CA SER A 362 14.56 6.89 34.69
C SER A 362 13.98 8.32 34.69
N PHE A 363 14.73 9.31 35.19
CA PHE A 363 14.35 10.72 35.17
C PHE A 363 14.15 11.31 33.76
N PHE A 364 14.76 10.67 32.75
CA PHE A 364 14.70 11.12 31.36
C PHE A 364 13.30 10.92 30.73
N PHE A 365 12.68 9.75 30.96
CA PHE A 365 11.33 9.47 30.47
C PHE A 365 10.29 10.39 31.11
N ILE A 366 10.52 10.81 32.36
CA ILE A 366 9.65 11.76 33.07
C ILE A 366 9.76 13.16 32.43
N ALA A 367 10.98 13.66 32.22
CA ALA A 367 11.20 14.97 31.60
C ALA A 367 10.61 15.06 30.19
N TRP A 368 10.80 14.02 29.37
CA TRP A 368 10.25 13.99 28.01
C TRP A 368 8.75 13.73 27.96
N GLY A 369 8.19 12.92 28.87
CA GLY A 369 6.75 12.77 29.02
C GLY A 369 6.08 14.13 29.27
N ILE A 370 6.69 14.97 30.10
CA ILE A 370 6.22 16.34 30.35
C ILE A 370 6.31 17.21 29.09
N ILE A 371 7.42 17.15 28.33
CA ILE A 371 7.60 17.89 27.07
C ILE A 371 6.57 17.49 26.02
N PHE A 372 6.32 16.18 25.83
CA PHE A 372 5.33 15.72 24.86
C PHE A 372 3.91 16.08 25.25
N LEU A 373 3.56 16.00 26.54
CA LEU A 373 2.25 16.43 27.05
C LEU A 373 2.04 17.93 26.85
N THR A 374 3.07 18.75 27.10
CA THR A 374 2.99 20.20 26.86
C THR A 374 2.87 20.53 25.37
N LEU A 375 3.67 19.91 24.50
CA LEU A 375 3.55 20.08 23.04
C LEU A 375 2.16 19.67 22.53
N TRP A 376 1.65 18.53 22.97
CA TRP A 376 0.32 18.06 22.62
C TRP A 376 -0.76 19.06 23.05
N TYR A 377 -0.68 19.58 24.28
CA TYR A 377 -1.60 20.59 24.79
C TYR A 377 -1.59 21.87 23.95
N PHE A 378 -0.42 22.37 23.55
CA PHE A 378 -0.31 23.55 22.69
C PHE A 378 -0.88 23.33 21.29
N VAL A 379 -0.60 22.18 20.68
CA VAL A 379 -1.14 21.79 19.37
C VAL A 379 -2.67 21.67 19.44
N GLU A 380 -3.20 21.01 20.46
CA GLU A 380 -4.64 20.85 20.64
C GLU A 380 -5.35 22.19 20.90
N ARG A 381 -4.72 23.11 21.63
CA ARG A 381 -5.24 24.46 21.84
C ARG A 381 -5.29 25.26 20.53
N LYS A 382 -4.23 25.23 19.72
CA LYS A 382 -4.20 25.85 18.39
C LYS A 382 -5.25 25.25 17.45
N ARG A 383 -5.41 23.91 17.47
CA ARG A 383 -6.45 23.20 16.71
C ARG A 383 -7.85 23.65 17.10
N ARG A 384 -8.15 23.71 18.40
CA ARG A 384 -9.45 24.16 18.92
C ARG A 384 -9.73 25.61 18.54
N ALA A 385 -8.77 26.51 18.70
CA ALA A 385 -8.91 27.92 18.29
C ALA A 385 -9.18 28.05 16.78
N ALA A 386 -8.51 27.27 15.95
CA ALA A 386 -8.77 27.25 14.50
C ALA A 386 -10.18 26.76 14.16
N ILE A 387 -10.69 25.74 14.86
CA ILE A 387 -12.06 25.22 14.68
C ILE A 387 -13.10 26.24 15.15
N THR A 388 -12.87 26.92 16.28
CA THR A 388 -13.78 27.96 16.81
C THR A 388 -13.84 29.16 15.88
N ASN A 389 -12.69 29.62 15.38
CA ASN A 389 -12.64 30.71 14.38
C ASN A 389 -13.32 30.29 13.06
N PHE A 390 -13.21 29.03 12.67
CA PHE A 390 -13.94 28.51 11.51
C PHE A 390 -15.46 28.55 11.74
N LYS A 391 -15.95 28.15 12.93
CA LYS A 391 -17.38 28.22 13.29
C LYS A 391 -17.92 29.66 13.32
N ILE A 392 -17.16 30.61 13.83
CA ILE A 392 -17.55 32.03 13.90
C ILE A 392 -17.72 32.63 12.49
N VAL A 393 -16.83 32.29 11.55
CA VAL A 393 -16.93 32.71 10.14
C VAL A 393 -18.17 32.12 9.44
N TRP A 394 -18.62 30.92 9.84
CA TRP A 394 -19.86 30.36 9.28
C TRP A 394 -21.12 31.02 9.86
N GLN A 395 -21.12 31.38 11.15
CA GLN A 395 -22.26 32.09 11.76
C GLN A 395 -22.40 33.54 11.26
N SER A 396 -21.32 34.19 10.83
CA SER A 396 -21.36 35.55 10.26
C SER A 396 -21.75 35.60 8.78
N VAL A 397 -21.95 34.46 8.11
CA VAL A 397 -22.41 34.37 6.72
C VAL A 397 -23.92 34.05 6.66
N ASP A 398 -24.52 33.68 7.79
CA ASP A 398 -25.96 33.46 7.98
C ASP A 398 -26.70 34.74 8.49
N LEU A 399 -26.07 35.91 8.38
CA LEU A 399 -26.66 37.26 8.52
C LEU A 399 -26.36 38.07 7.26
#